data_AF-A0A3M1E4D2-F1
#
_entry.id   AF-A0A3M1E4D2-F1
#
_cell.length_a   1.000
_cell.length_b   1.000
_cell.length_c   1.000
_cell.angle_alpha   90.00
_cell.angle_beta   90.00
_cell.angle_gamma   90.00
#
_symmetry.space_group_name_H-M   'P 1'
#
loop_
_entity.id
_entity.type
_entity.pdbx_description
1 polymer ?
#
loop_
_entity_poly.entity_id
_entity_poly.type
_entity_poly.pdbx_seq_one_letter_code
_entity_poly.pdbx_strand_id
1 'polypeptide(L)'
;MIPTVAQALRAGGDRLKAATETPRLEAEILLAHVTGLSRTALLAHPERSLSPEEAREYEHLLACRATGYPLPYLTGRVEFYGLEFRVTPDVLIPRPE
;
A
#
# COMPACT_ATOMS: atom_id res chain seq x y z
N MET A 1 14.46 -13.41 -6.07
CA MET A 1 14.15 -12.80 -7.38
C MET A 1 13.50 -11.46 -7.11
N ILE A 2 13.91 -10.40 -7.79
CA ILE A 2 13.32 -9.07 -7.62
C ILE A 2 12.01 -9.03 -8.43
N PRO A 3 10.85 -8.78 -7.80
CA PRO A 3 9.58 -8.72 -8.53
C PRO A 3 9.45 -7.40 -9.31
N THR A 4 8.71 -7.46 -10.42
CA THR A 4 8.24 -6.24 -11.10
C THR A 4 7.02 -5.67 -10.41
N VAL A 5 6.69 -4.41 -10.68
CA VAL A 5 5.47 -3.75 -10.19
C VAL A 5 4.23 -4.58 -10.51
N ALA A 6 4.09 -5.10 -11.73
CA ALA A 6 2.96 -5.96 -12.08
C ALA A 6 2.88 -7.25 -11.26
N GLN A 7 4.02 -7.89 -11.01
CA GLN A 7 4.09 -9.11 -10.20
C GLN A 7 3.75 -8.80 -8.73
N ALA A 8 4.29 -7.72 -8.19
CA ALA A 8 4.05 -7.27 -6.82
C ALA A 8 2.57 -6.88 -6.59
N LEU A 9 1.94 -6.17 -7.53
CA LEU A 9 0.52 -5.81 -7.44
C LEU A 9 -0.39 -7.04 -7.54
N ARG A 10 -0.08 -7.98 -8.42
CA ARG A 10 -0.84 -9.24 -8.52
C ARG A 10 -0.75 -10.03 -7.22
N ALA A 11 0.46 -10.27 -6.73
CA ALA A 11 0.70 -11.04 -5.51
C ALA A 11 0.09 -10.37 -4.28
N GLY A 12 0.25 -9.04 -4.15
CA GLY A 12 -0.34 -8.26 -3.05
C GLY A 12 -1.86 -8.29 -3.09
N GLY A 13 -2.46 -8.10 -4.27
CA GLY A 13 -3.90 -8.20 -4.43
C GLY A 13 -4.44 -9.59 -4.04
N ASP A 14 -3.76 -10.67 -4.46
CA ASP A 14 -4.14 -12.02 -4.07
C ASP A 14 -4.05 -12.25 -2.56
N ARG A 15 -3.01 -11.71 -1.91
CA ARG A 15 -2.79 -11.85 -0.46
C ARG A 15 -3.82 -11.10 0.37
N LEU A 16 -4.31 -9.96 -0.12
CA LEU A 16 -5.28 -9.12 0.59
C LEU A 16 -6.75 -9.51 0.35
N LYS A 17 -7.04 -10.49 -0.53
CA LYS A 17 -8.42 -10.92 -0.87
C LYS A 17 -9.29 -11.24 0.35
N ALA A 18 -8.71 -11.80 1.40
CA ALA A 18 -9.42 -12.15 2.63
C ALA A 18 -9.41 -11.04 3.69
N ALA A 19 -8.60 -9.99 3.51
CA ALA A 19 -8.37 -8.94 4.51
C ALA A 19 -9.10 -7.63 4.23
N THR A 20 -9.62 -7.44 3.00
CA THR A 20 -10.31 -6.22 2.57
C THR A 20 -11.26 -6.50 1.41
N GLU A 21 -12.28 -5.64 1.25
CA GLU A 21 -13.19 -5.63 0.10
C GLU A 21 -12.52 -5.04 -1.16
N THR A 22 -11.41 -4.31 -1.02
CA THR A 22 -10.73 -3.65 -2.14
C THR A 22 -9.24 -4.05 -2.28
N PRO A 23 -8.94 -5.36 -2.41
CA PRO A 23 -7.58 -5.88 -2.26
C PRO A 23 -6.57 -5.33 -3.28
N ARG A 24 -7.02 -5.12 -4.52
CA ARG A 24 -6.18 -4.53 -5.58
C ARG A 24 -5.85 -3.07 -5.29
N LEU A 25 -6.85 -2.29 -4.86
CA LEU A 25 -6.68 -0.87 -4.55
C LEU A 25 -5.70 -0.70 -3.39
N GLU A 26 -5.85 -1.48 -2.32
CA GLU A 26 -4.96 -1.40 -1.18
C GLU A 26 -3.53 -1.85 -1.50
N ALA A 27 -3.36 -2.89 -2.32
CA ALA A 27 -2.04 -3.29 -2.82
C ALA A 27 -1.36 -2.17 -3.61
N GLU A 28 -2.11 -1.45 -4.47
CA GLU A 28 -1.61 -0.27 -5.18
C GLU A 28 -1.21 0.86 -4.23
N ILE A 29 -2.00 1.11 -3.19
CA ILE A 29 -1.73 2.15 -2.18
C ILE A 29 -0.45 1.81 -1.40
N LEU A 30 -0.29 0.57 -0.94
CA LEU A 30 0.90 0.13 -0.21
C LEU A 30 2.14 0.19 -1.10
N LEU A 31 2.05 -0.22 -2.36
CA LEU A 31 3.20 -0.16 -3.27
C LEU A 31 3.58 1.28 -3.63
N ALA A 32 2.60 2.16 -3.79
CA ALA A 32 2.81 3.59 -3.99
C ALA A 32 3.51 4.23 -2.79
N HIS A 33 3.10 3.85 -1.57
CA HIS A 33 3.74 4.31 -0.34
C HIS A 33 5.21 3.91 -0.29
N VAL A 34 5.52 2.63 -0.57
CA VAL A 34 6.89 2.09 -0.52
C VAL A 34 7.81 2.71 -1.58
N THR A 35 7.32 2.85 -2.81
CA THR A 35 8.13 3.33 -3.93
C THR A 35 8.20 4.86 -4.01
N GLY A 36 7.32 5.56 -3.28
CA GLY A 36 7.14 7.01 -3.40
C GLY A 36 6.54 7.45 -4.74
N LEU A 37 6.09 6.51 -5.57
CA LEU A 37 5.49 6.77 -6.87
C LEU A 37 3.98 6.92 -6.74
N SER A 38 3.37 7.69 -7.65
CA SER A 38 1.92 7.72 -7.76
C SER A 38 1.39 6.38 -8.28
N ARG A 39 0.15 6.02 -7.91
CA ARG A 39 -0.52 4.83 -8.44
C ARG A 39 -0.57 4.83 -9.97
N THR A 40 -0.79 5.98 -10.59
CA THR A 40 -0.75 6.14 -12.05
C THR A 40 0.62 5.80 -12.62
N ALA A 41 1.70 6.26 -12.00
CA ALA A 41 3.07 5.93 -12.43
C ALA A 41 3.36 4.43 -12.30
N LEU A 42 2.89 3.78 -11.24
CA LEU A 42 3.01 2.32 -11.08
C LEU A 42 2.26 1.55 -12.18
N LEU A 43 1.04 1.97 -12.50
CA LEU A 43 0.22 1.34 -13.54
C LEU A 43 0.73 1.64 -14.96
N ALA A 44 1.40 2.77 -15.16
CA ALA A 44 2.04 3.14 -16.43
C ALA A 44 3.36 2.39 -16.68
N HIS A 45 4.04 1.94 -15.62
CA HIS A 45 5.33 1.23 -15.68
C HIS A 45 5.29 -0.15 -14.98
N PRO A 46 4.42 -1.08 -15.41
CA PRO A 46 4.28 -2.41 -14.81
C PRO A 46 5.56 -3.26 -14.87
N GLU A 47 6.45 -2.96 -15.82
CA GLU A 47 7.74 -3.61 -16.05
C GLU A 47 8.85 -3.15 -15.10
N ARG A 48 8.66 -2.03 -14.38
CA ARG A 48 9.64 -1.52 -13.41
C ARG A 48 9.91 -2.61 -12.37
N SER A 49 11.19 -2.93 -12.18
CA SER A 49 11.63 -3.80 -11.09
C SER A 49 11.69 -3.02 -9.79
N LEU A 50 11.27 -3.62 -8.68
CA LEU A 50 11.44 -3.03 -7.35
C LEU A 50 12.90 -3.10 -6.91
N SER A 51 13.34 -2.26 -5.98
CA SER A 51 14.59 -2.56 -5.27
C SER A 51 14.39 -3.71 -4.27
N PRO A 52 15.47 -4.40 -3.83
CA PRO A 52 15.36 -5.40 -2.76
C PRO A 52 14.76 -4.85 -1.47
N GLU A 53 15.04 -3.58 -1.16
CA GLU A 53 14.50 -2.86 0.00
C GLU A 53 13.00 -2.56 -0.20
N GLU A 54 12.61 -2.02 -1.36
CA GLU A 54 11.20 -1.79 -1.71
C GLU A 54 10.39 -3.10 -1.63
N ALA A 55 10.93 -4.20 -2.18
CA ALA A 55 10.24 -5.49 -2.13
C ALA A 55 10.06 -6.01 -0.70
N ARG A 56 11.07 -5.84 0.17
CA ARG A 56 11.00 -6.26 1.58
C ARG A 56 9.99 -5.43 2.37
N GLU A 57 10.02 -4.11 2.20
CA GLU A 57 9.09 -3.21 2.89
C GLU A 57 7.64 -3.48 2.45
N TYR A 58 7.42 -3.65 1.15
CA TYR A 58 6.09 -3.97 0.63
C TYR A 58 5.55 -5.29 1.17
N GLU A 59 6.37 -6.34 1.24
CA GLU A 59 5.99 -7.62 1.86
C GLU A 59 5.66 -7.48 3.35
N HIS A 60 6.41 -6.63 4.08
CA HIS A 60 6.13 -6.34 5.48
C HIS A 60 4.76 -5.68 5.65
N LEU A 61 4.47 -4.63 4.87
CA LEU A 61 3.19 -3.93 4.93
C LEU A 61 2.02 -4.82 4.52
N LEU A 62 2.19 -5.68 3.51
CA LEU A 62 1.18 -6.67 3.13
C LEU A 62 0.89 -7.66 4.26
N ALA A 63 1.94 -8.13 4.95
CA ALA A 63 1.77 -9.03 6.09
C ALA A 63 0.99 -8.36 7.22
N CYS A 64 1.32 -7.11 7.57
CA CYS A 64 0.58 -6.34 8.57
C CYS A 64 -0.87 -6.10 8.12
N ARG A 65 -1.10 -5.72 6.86
CA ARG A 65 -2.47 -5.48 6.38
C ARG A 65 -3.32 -6.75 6.36
N ALA A 66 -2.71 -7.90 6.07
CA ALA A 66 -3.36 -9.20 6.09
C ALA A 66 -3.85 -9.62 7.48
N THR A 67 -3.30 -9.07 8.57
CA THR A 67 -3.81 -9.32 9.93
C THR A 67 -5.05 -8.47 10.26
N GLY A 68 -5.52 -7.63 9.34
CA GLY A 68 -6.60 -6.67 9.58
C GLY A 68 -6.13 -5.32 10.15
N TYR A 69 -4.81 -5.07 10.18
CA TYR A 69 -4.30 -3.77 10.64
C TYR A 69 -4.76 -2.64 9.71
N PRO A 70 -5.25 -1.49 10.22
CA PRO A 70 -5.81 -0.44 9.38
C PRO A 70 -4.80 0.15 8.40
N LEU A 71 -5.18 0.21 7.12
CA LEU A 71 -4.35 0.74 6.03
C LEU A 71 -3.79 2.16 6.28
N PRO A 72 -4.56 3.14 6.79
CA PRO A 72 -4.05 4.50 7.00
C PRO A 72 -2.88 4.59 7.99
N TYR A 73 -2.79 3.65 8.93
CA TYR A 73 -1.67 3.57 9.86
C TYR A 73 -0.42 2.97 9.22
N LEU A 74 -0.56 2.14 8.18
CA LEU A 74 0.56 1.55 7.44
C LEU A 74 1.17 2.56 6.47
N THR A 75 0.34 3.33 5.78
CA THR A 75 0.81 4.36 4.85
C THR A 75 1.21 5.64 5.54
N GLY A 76 0.90 5.79 6.84
CA GLY A 76 1.01 7.05 7.55
C GLY A 76 0.32 8.18 6.78
N ARG A 77 -0.78 7.87 6.09
CA ARG A 77 -1.55 8.82 5.29
C ARG A 77 -3.05 8.57 5.46
N VAL A 78 -3.79 9.63 5.79
CA VAL A 78 -5.25 9.63 5.73
C VAL A 78 -5.68 10.75 4.80
N GLU A 79 -6.59 10.41 3.88
CA GLU A 79 -7.27 11.41 3.07
C GLU A 79 -8.52 11.83 3.83
N PHE A 80 -8.59 13.10 4.24
CA PHE A 80 -9.75 13.67 4.94
C PHE A 80 -10.15 14.96 4.24
N TYR A 81 -11.39 15.03 3.74
CA TYR A 81 -11.90 16.18 2.98
C TYR A 81 -11.01 16.60 1.77
N GLY A 82 -10.44 15.63 1.05
CA GLY A 82 -9.62 15.90 -0.15
C GLY A 82 -8.23 16.46 0.15
N LEU A 83 -7.78 16.39 1.41
CA LEU A 83 -6.44 16.78 1.83
C LEU A 83 -5.68 15.53 2.30
N GLU A 84 -4.46 15.36 1.79
CA GLU A 84 -3.53 14.32 2.26
C GLU A 84 -2.89 14.76 3.58
N PHE A 85 -3.16 14.04 4.67
CA PHE A 85 -2.51 14.24 5.95
C PHE A 85 -1.46 13.16 6.19
N ARG A 86 -0.26 13.55 6.65
CA ARG A 86 0.76 12.62 7.14
C ARG A 86 0.40 12.18 8.56
N VAL A 87 0.10 10.91 8.74
CA VAL A 87 -0.27 10.27 10.01
C VAL A 87 0.95 9.53 10.56
N THR A 88 1.27 9.76 11.83
CA THR A 88 2.21 8.93 12.60
C THR A 88 1.40 8.07 13.58
N PRO A 89 1.95 6.96 14.12
CA PRO A 89 1.25 6.13 15.11
C PRO A 89 0.84 6.88 16.40
N ASP A 90 1.31 8.12 16.61
CA ASP A 90 0.96 9.00 17.73
C ASP A 90 -0.30 9.85 17.50
N VAL A 91 -1.02 9.69 16.37
CA VAL A 91 -2.17 10.55 16.04
C VAL A 91 -3.45 9.73 15.88
N LEU A 92 -4.51 10.16 16.59
CA LEU A 92 -5.87 9.65 16.49
C LEU A 92 -6.37 9.79 15.04
N ILE A 93 -6.78 8.69 14.39
CA ILE A 93 -7.55 8.76 13.14
C ILE A 93 -8.89 9.43 13.46
N PRO A 94 -9.21 10.60 12.86
CA PRO A 94 -10.53 11.18 12.99
C PRO A 94 -11.54 10.27 12.28
N ARG A 95 -12.53 9.78 13.02
CA ARG A 95 -13.72 9.17 12.41
C ARG A 95 -14.66 10.30 11.97
N PRO A 96 -15.19 10.30 10.74
CA PRO A 96 -16.37 11.08 10.44
C PRO A 96 -17.55 10.50 11.24
N GLU A 97 -18.28 11.35 11.97
CA GLU A 97 -19.63 11.02 12.42
C GLU A 97 -20.60 10.90 11.23
#